data_AF-A0A2N3ERA6-F1
#
_entry.id   AF-A0A2N3ERA6-F1
#
_cell.length_a   1.000
_cell.length_b   1.000
_cell.length_c   1.000
_cell.angle_alpha   90.00
_cell.angle_beta   90.00
_cell.angle_gamma   90.00
#
_symmetry.space_group_name_H-M   'P 1'
#
loop_
_entity.id
_entity.type
_entity.pdbx_description
1 polymer ?
#
loop_
_entity_poly.entity_id
_entity_poly.type
_entity_poly.pdbx_seq_one_letter_code
_entity_poly.pdbx_strand_id
1 'polypeptide(L)' 'MIWVDDGTEEGIKTFTDRGIECLQELLADIRTWKGGIREFLRDEQCDPKVIESIMAGEKSC' A
#
# COMPACT_ATOMS: atom_id res chain seq x y z
N MET A 1 14.56 -3.11 -0.49
CA MET A 1 14.10 -4.29 0.27
C MET A 1 13.01 -3.83 1.22
N ILE A 2 11.80 -4.36 1.13
CA ILE A 2 10.71 -4.04 2.08
C ILE A 2 10.57 -5.22 3.04
N TRP A 3 10.54 -4.92 4.33
CA TRP A 3 10.21 -5.87 5.39
C TRP A 3 8.69 -5.84 5.59
N VAL A 4 8.05 -6.98 5.39
CA VAL A 4 6.63 -7.15 5.68
C VAL A 4 6.52 -7.84 7.02
N ASP A 5 5.92 -7.15 7.99
CA ASP A 5 5.52 -7.77 9.25
C ASP A 5 4.32 -8.69 8.97
N ASP A 6 4.54 -9.99 9.12
CA ASP A 6 3.53 -11.02 8.98
C ASP A 6 3.06 -11.58 10.34
N GLY A 7 3.48 -10.94 11.44
CA GLY A 7 3.22 -11.37 12.81
C GLY A 7 4.20 -12.41 13.35
N THR A 8 5.28 -12.74 12.63
CA THR A 8 6.38 -13.58 13.11
C THR A 8 7.57 -12.73 13.58
N GLU A 9 8.44 -13.29 14.44
CA GLU A 9 9.65 -12.59 14.93
C GLU A 9 10.61 -12.20 13.79
N GLU A 10 10.59 -12.95 12.68
CA GLU A 10 11.37 -12.67 11.48
C GLU A 10 10.40 -12.43 10.31
N GLY A 11 9.88 -11.20 10.22
CA GLY A 11 9.01 -10.81 9.12
C GLY A 11 9.57 -11.19 7.74
N ILE A 12 8.71 -11.31 6.74
CA ILE A 12 9.12 -11.86 5.45
C ILE A 12 9.76 -10.77 4.58
N LYS A 13 10.93 -11.08 4.03
CA LYS A 13 11.53 -10.33 2.91
C LYS A 13 10.86 -10.74 1.61
N THR A 14 9.95 -9.93 1.08
CA THR A 14 9.05 -10.34 -0.02
C THR A 14 9.52 -9.93 -1.41
N PHE A 15 10.01 -8.70 -1.60
CA PHE A 15 10.28 -8.16 -2.94
C PHE A 15 11.78 -8.22 -3.34
N THR A 16 12.02 -8.53 -4.63
CA THR A 16 13.28 -8.27 -5.33
C THR A 16 13.48 -6.76 -5.54
N ASP A 17 14.71 -6.31 -5.82
CA ASP A 17 14.99 -4.89 -6.11
C ASP A 17 14.08 -4.33 -7.20
N ARG A 18 13.87 -5.10 -8.27
CA ARG A 18 12.92 -4.72 -9.33
C ARG A 18 11.47 -4.65 -8.84
N GLY A 19 11.06 -5.54 -7.94
CA GLY A 19 9.72 -5.49 -7.34
C GLY A 19 9.50 -4.23 -6.51
N ILE A 20 10.53 -3.73 -5.83
CA ILE A 20 10.46 -2.47 -5.07
C ILE A 20 10.35 -1.28 -6.01
N GLU A 21 11.14 -1.24 -7.09
CA GLU A 21 11.04 -0.20 -8.11
C GLU A 21 9.63 -0.13 -8.69
N CYS A 22 9.05 -1.27 -9.09
CA CYS A 22 7.70 -1.31 -9.64
C CYS A 22 6.65 -0.83 -8.62
N LEU A 23 6.81 -1.15 -7.33
CA LEU A 23 5.91 -0.64 -6.29
C LEU A 23 6.05 0.88 -6.11
N GLN A 24 7.28 1.40 -6.15
CA GLN A 24 7.53 2.84 -6.08
C GLN A 24 6.95 3.58 -7.28
N GLU A 25 7.11 3.04 -8.49
CA GLU A 25 6.51 3.54 -9.73
C GLU A 25 4.98 3.59 -9.61
N LEU A 26 4.34 2.49 -9.19
CA LEU A 26 2.89 2.44 -8.97
C LEU A 26 2.41 3.48 -7.96
N LEU A 27 3.11 3.62 -6.82
CA LEU A 27 2.75 4.62 -5.80
C LEU A 27 2.93 6.05 -6.30
N ALA A 28 3.95 6.31 -7.13
CA ALA A 28 4.15 7.60 -7.77
C ALA A 28 2.99 7.93 -8.71
N ASP A 29 2.55 6.96 -9.52
CA ASP A 29 1.41 7.11 -10.41
C ASP A 29 0.12 7.39 -9.64
N ILE A 30 -0.21 6.57 -8.64
CA ILE A 30 -1.42 6.74 -7.80
C ILE A 30 -1.47 8.14 -7.17
N ARG A 31 -0.33 8.72 -6.74
CA ARG A 31 -0.29 10.07 -6.17
C ARG A 31 -0.69 11.17 -7.15
N THR A 32 -0.54 10.94 -8.45
CA THR A 32 -0.95 11.89 -9.49
C THR A 32 -2.43 11.75 -9.85
N TRP A 33 -3.08 10.65 -9.47
CA TRP A 33 -4.46 10.38 -9.81
C TRP A 33 -5.39 11.28 -9.01
N LYS A 34 -6.47 11.74 -9.66
CA LYS A 34 -7.57 12.39 -8.97
C LYS A 34 -8.14 11.37 -7.97
N GLY A 35 -8.28 11.79 -6.71
CA GLY A 35 -8.72 10.93 -5.58
C GLY A 35 -7.67 9.98 -4.99
N GLY A 36 -6.46 9.91 -5.58
CA GLY A 36 -5.28 9.26 -5.01
C GLY A 36 -5.49 7.80 -4.60
N ILE A 37 -4.87 7.41 -3.48
CA ILE A 37 -4.91 6.03 -2.98
C ILE A 37 -6.32 5.55 -2.63
N ARG A 38 -7.19 6.45 -2.15
CA ARG A 38 -8.57 6.07 -1.78
C ARG A 38 -9.40 5.69 -2.99
N GLU A 39 -9.26 6.45 -4.08
CA GLU A 39 -9.92 6.17 -5.36
C GLU A 39 -9.39 4.88 -5.97
N PHE A 40 -8.06 4.72 -6.00
CA PHE A 40 -7.42 3.47 -6.44
C PHE A 40 -7.97 2.23 -5.70
N LEU A 41 -8.02 2.25 -4.36
CA LEU A 41 -8.50 1.11 -3.58
C LEU A 41 -9.98 0.79 -3.84
N ARG A 42 -10.80 1.81 -4.08
CA ARG A 42 -12.22 1.65 -4.42
C ARG A 42 -12.38 1.03 -5.81
N ASP A 43 -11.58 1.46 -6.77
CA ASP A 43 -11.62 0.97 -8.15
C ASP A 43 -11.15 -0.50 -8.24
N GLU A 44 -10.18 -0.89 -7.39
CA GLU A 44 -9.77 -2.29 -7.16
C GLU A 44 -10.77 -3.10 -6.32
N GLN A 45 -11.95 -2.54 -6.03
CA GLN A 45 -13.05 -3.20 -5.31
C GLN A 45 -12.63 -3.75 -3.93
N CYS A 46 -11.70 -3.07 -3.26
CA CYS A 46 -11.33 -3.41 -1.89
C CYS A 46 -12.52 -3.23 -0.94
N ASP A 47 -12.59 -4.06 0.11
CA ASP A 47 -13.64 -3.95 1.12
C ASP A 47 -13.66 -2.52 1.71
N PRO A 48 -14.81 -1.82 1.70
CA PRO A 48 -14.90 -0.48 2.25
C PRO A 48 -14.38 -0.37 3.69
N LYS A 49 -14.56 -1.39 4.53
CA LYS A 49 -14.04 -1.41 5.91
C LYS A 49 -12.52 -1.43 5.96
N VAL A 50 -11.88 -2.15 5.03
CA VAL A 50 -10.43 -2.18 4.90
C VAL A 50 -9.91 -0.82 4.43
N ILE A 51 -10.59 -0.21 3.44
CA ILE A 51 -10.25 1.14 2.98
C ILE A 51 -10.32 2.14 4.14
N GLU A 52 -11.43 2.16 4.90
CA GLU A 52 -11.56 3.06 6.03
C GLU A 52 -10.50 2.81 7.12
N SER A 53 -10.13 1.55 7.37
CA SER A 53 -9.05 1.21 8.31
C SER A 53 -7.69 1.74 7.86
N ILE A 54 -7.36 1.62 6.57
CA ILE A 54 -6.11 2.15 5.99
C ILE A 54 -6.11 3.68 6.09
N MET A 55 -7.20 4.33 5.70
CA MET A 55 -7.34 5.79 5.78
C MET A 55 -7.33 6.31 7.24
N ALA A 56 -7.77 5.50 8.21
CA ALA A 56 -7.71 5.87 9.62
C ALA A 56 -6.27 5.84 10.16
N GLY A 57 -5.44 4.90 9.69
CA GLY A 57 -4.01 4.83 10.04
C GLY A 57 -3.17 6.00 9.51
N GLU A 58 -3.64 6.70 8.48
CA GLU A 58 -2.99 7.91 7.94
C GLU A 58 -2.96 9.07 8.96
N LYS A 59 -3.88 9.09 9.94
CA LYS A 59 -4.00 10.17 10.93
C LYS A 59 -3.06 10.04 12.13
N SER A 60 -2.35 8.93 12.27
CA SER A 60 -1.35 8.70 13.31
C SER A 60 0.05 8.93 12.74
N CYS A 61 0.41 10.21 12.54
CA CYS A 61 1.78 10.66 12.28
C CYS A 61 1.96 12.03 12.95
#